data_AF-A0AAW1X024-F1
#
_entry.id   AF-A0AAW1X024-F1
#
_cell.length_a   1.000
_cell.length_b   1.000
_cell.length_c   1.000
_cell.angle_alpha   90.00
_cell.angle_beta   90.00
_cell.angle_gamma   90.00
#
_symmetry.space_group_name_H-M   'P 1'
#
loop_
_entity.id
_entity.type
_entity.pdbx_description
1 polymer ?
#
loop_
_entity_poly.entity_id
_entity_poly.type
_entity_poly.pdbx_seq_one_letter_code
_entity_poly.pdbx_strand_id
1 'polypeptide(L)'
;MTLRAAIELDVFNIIAKSGPGAHLSSKEIVSQMPTTNSISAAKNLERMLNLLGVNSFLSISFRPATPNDNTVQEKTYGLTENALYLVLNEDGVFFIPINNVEL
;
A
#
# COMPACT_ATOMS: atom_id res chain seq x y z
N MET A 1 9.18 -6.05 13.00
CA MET A 1 8.32 -7.17 12.53
C MET A 1 7.33 -6.71 11.46
N THR A 2 6.61 -5.59 11.64
CA THR A 2 5.59 -5.14 10.66
C THR A 2 6.08 -4.91 9.24
N LEU A 3 7.26 -4.30 9.06
CA LEU A 3 7.83 -4.10 7.71
C LEU A 3 8.06 -5.42 6.98
N ARG A 4 8.68 -6.39 7.66
CA ARG A 4 8.90 -7.74 7.11
C ARG A 4 7.59 -8.43 6.73
N ALA A 5 6.58 -8.36 7.60
CA ALA A 5 5.27 -8.92 7.30
C ALA A 5 4.60 -8.25 6.09
N ALA A 6 4.76 -6.93 5.92
CA ALA A 6 4.21 -6.23 4.75
C ALA A 6 4.92 -6.62 3.44
N ILE A 7 6.22 -6.92 3.49
CA ILE A 7 6.96 -7.48 2.35
C ILE A 7 6.45 -8.90 2.06
N GLU A 8 6.32 -9.76 3.06
CA GLU A 8 5.83 -11.15 2.91
C GLU A 8 4.38 -11.23 2.40
N LEU A 9 3.56 -10.23 2.72
CA LEU A 9 2.19 -10.08 2.25
C LEU A 9 2.10 -9.36 0.89
N ASP A 10 3.21 -9.07 0.24
CA ASP A 10 3.27 -8.42 -1.09
C ASP A 10 2.63 -7.02 -1.14
N VAL A 11 2.50 -6.33 0.00
CA VAL A 11 1.76 -5.07 0.12
C VAL A 11 2.30 -3.99 -0.81
N PHE A 12 3.62 -3.84 -0.86
CA PHE A 12 4.27 -2.81 -1.69
C PHE A 12 4.05 -3.06 -3.18
N ASN A 13 4.12 -4.32 -3.60
CA ASN A 13 3.89 -4.73 -4.99
C ASN A 13 2.42 -4.57 -5.39
N ILE A 14 1.48 -4.89 -4.50
CA ILE A 14 0.04 -4.67 -4.73
C ILE A 14 -0.25 -3.18 -5.00
N ILE A 15 0.32 -2.28 -4.19
CA ILE A 15 0.15 -0.83 -4.40
C ILE A 15 0.85 -0.39 -5.70
N ALA A 16 2.09 -0.85 -5.94
CA ALA A 16 2.85 -0.51 -7.15
C ALA A 16 2.12 -0.92 -8.45
N LYS A 17 1.50 -2.11 -8.47
CA LYS A 17 0.73 -2.63 -9.61
C LYS A 17 -0.48 -1.77 -9.97
N SER A 18 -0.96 -0.96 -9.03
CA SER A 18 -2.08 -0.03 -9.27
C SER A 18 -1.64 1.26 -9.98
N GLY A 19 -0.33 1.44 -10.20
CA GLY A 19 0.26 2.51 -10.99
C GLY A 19 0.97 3.59 -10.16
N PRO A 20 1.75 4.48 -10.83
CA PRO A 20 2.47 5.55 -10.16
C PRO A 20 1.51 6.49 -9.40
N GLY A 21 1.82 6.79 -8.14
CA GLY A 21 0.99 7.66 -7.30
C GLY A 21 -0.36 7.07 -6.89
N ALA A 22 -0.60 5.77 -7.12
CA ALA A 22 -1.83 5.11 -6.71
C ALA A 22 -1.97 5.03 -5.19
N HIS A 23 -3.21 5.15 -4.72
CA HIS A 23 -3.59 5.09 -3.31
C HIS A 23 -4.68 4.04 -3.14
N LEU A 24 -4.42 3.03 -2.31
CA LEU A 24 -5.33 1.93 -2.06
C LEU A 24 -5.81 1.90 -0.62
N SER A 25 -7.06 1.53 -0.38
CA SER A 25 -7.57 1.22 0.95
C SER A 25 -7.08 -0.17 1.41
N SER A 26 -7.13 -0.42 2.72
CA SER A 26 -6.80 -1.74 3.28
C SER A 26 -7.66 -2.86 2.70
N LYS A 27 -8.92 -2.55 2.34
CA LYS A 27 -9.85 -3.51 1.71
C LYS A 27 -9.43 -3.83 0.28
N GLU A 28 -9.03 -2.82 -0.49
CA GLU A 28 -8.55 -3.02 -1.87
C GLU A 28 -7.27 -3.85 -1.89
N ILE A 29 -6.34 -3.59 -0.98
CA ILE A 29 -5.10 -4.39 -0.87
C ILE A 29 -5.44 -5.85 -0.52
N VAL A 30 -6.32 -6.07 0.47
CA VAL A 30 -6.75 -7.43 0.87
C VAL A 30 -7.52 -8.15 -0.24
N SER A 31 -8.27 -7.44 -1.08
CA SER A 31 -9.01 -8.05 -2.20
C SER A 31 -8.10 -8.72 -3.23
N GLN A 32 -6.81 -8.37 -3.25
CA GLN A 32 -5.80 -8.96 -4.13
C GLN A 32 -5.03 -10.10 -3.46
N MET A 33 -5.31 -10.42 -2.20
CA MET A 33 -4.64 -11.48 -1.44
C MET A 33 -5.47 -12.78 -1.45
N PRO A 34 -4.83 -13.97 -1.46
CA PRO A 34 -5.52 -15.24 -1.34
C PRO A 34 -5.97 -15.48 0.12
N THR A 35 -7.03 -14.82 0.57
CA THR A 35 -7.57 -14.95 1.94
C THR A 35 -9.06 -15.27 1.97
N THR A 36 -9.46 -16.10 2.94
CA THR A 36 -10.86 -16.44 3.21
C THR A 36 -11.50 -15.53 4.27
N ASN A 37 -10.71 -14.72 4.97
CA ASN A 37 -11.18 -13.87 6.07
C ASN A 37 -10.87 -12.38 5.80
N SER A 38 -11.43 -11.86 4.71
CA SER A 38 -11.15 -10.52 4.19
C SER A 38 -11.48 -9.39 5.18
N ILE A 39 -12.54 -9.53 5.97
CA ILE A 39 -12.98 -8.48 6.92
C ILE A 39 -11.94 -8.28 8.05
N SER A 40 -11.50 -9.38 8.68
CA SER A 40 -10.50 -9.26 9.76
C SER A 40 -9.11 -8.97 9.21
N ALA A 41 -8.77 -9.52 8.04
CA ALA A 41 -7.52 -9.23 7.35
C ALA A 41 -7.40 -7.73 7.04
N ALA A 42 -8.45 -7.08 6.52
CA ALA A 42 -8.42 -5.65 6.21
C ALA A 42 -8.19 -4.80 7.47
N LYS A 43 -8.84 -5.14 8.60
CA LYS A 43 -8.64 -4.45 9.89
C LYS A 43 -7.21 -4.61 10.41
N ASN A 44 -6.66 -5.82 10.34
CA ASN A 44 -5.29 -6.09 10.79
C ASN A 44 -4.27 -5.40 9.88
N LEU A 45 -4.49 -5.45 8.57
CA LEU A 45 -3.65 -4.78 7.59
C LEU A 45 -3.69 -3.26 7.78
N GLU A 46 -4.85 -2.66 8.00
CA GLU A 46 -4.95 -1.21 8.26
C GLU A 46 -4.07 -0.76 9.43
N ARG A 47 -3.96 -1.57 10.50
CA ARG A 47 -3.06 -1.28 11.62
C ARG A 47 -1.59 -1.34 11.19
N MET A 48 -1.22 -2.30 10.35
CA MET A 48 0.13 -2.38 9.77
C MET A 48 0.43 -1.18 8.87
N LEU A 49 -0.48 -0.83 7.98
CA LEU A 49 -0.34 0.29 7.04
C LEU A 49 -0.23 1.63 7.78
N ASN A 50 -1.01 1.84 8.84
CA ASN A 50 -0.87 3.03 9.70
C ASN A 50 0.53 3.13 10.33
N LEU A 51 1.07 2.02 10.83
CA LEU A 51 2.43 2.01 11.39
C LEU A 51 3.48 2.33 10.31
N LEU A 52 3.36 1.75 9.12
CA LEU A 52 4.27 2.03 8.01
C LEU A 52 4.17 3.48 7.54
N GLY A 53 2.96 4.06 7.53
CA GLY A 53 2.78 5.46 7.17
C GLY A 53 3.38 6.44 8.17
N VAL A 54 3.27 6.17 9.48
CA VAL A 54 3.98 6.97 10.51
C VAL A 54 5.50 6.88 10.36
N ASN A 55 6.02 5.77 9.83
CA ASN A 55 7.44 5.59 9.52
C ASN A 55 7.81 6.06 8.10
N SER A 56 6.94 6.82 7.43
CA SER A 56 7.17 7.40 6.09
C SER A 56 7.50 6.38 5.00
N PHE A 57 7.07 5.13 5.13
CA PHE A 57 7.09 4.16 4.03
C PHE A 57 5.87 4.34 3.12
N LEU A 58 4.72 4.70 3.70
CA LEU A 58 3.49 4.92 2.97
C LEU A 58 2.98 6.35 3.16
N SER A 59 2.46 6.97 2.10
CA SER A 59 1.65 8.18 2.22
C SER A 59 0.26 7.77 2.72
N ILE A 60 -0.32 8.56 3.64
CA ILE A 60 -1.70 8.34 4.11
C ILE A 60 -2.57 9.45 3.57
N SER A 61 -3.70 9.10 2.96
CA SER A 61 -4.70 10.06 2.50
C SER A 61 -6.11 9.55 2.81
N PHE A 62 -7.10 10.44 2.74
CA PHE A 62 -8.49 10.11 2.98
C PHE A 62 -9.30 10.33 1.71
N ARG A 63 -10.25 9.42 1.44
CA ARG A 63 -11.22 9.58 0.37
C ARG A 63 -12.61 9.12 0.82
N PRO A 64 -13.69 9.55 0.16
CA PRO A 64 -15.03 9.03 0.44
C PRO A 64 -15.07 7.50 0.32
N ALA A 65 -15.60 6.83 1.33
CA ALA A 65 -15.70 5.36 1.36
C ALA A 65 -16.76 4.84 0.38
N THR A 66 -17.70 5.70 -0.04
CA THR A 66 -18.64 5.40 -1.11
C THR A 66 -18.71 6.59 -2.07
N PRO A 67 -19.00 6.36 -3.37
CA PRO A 67 -19.06 7.45 -4.35
C PRO A 67 -20.14 8.51 -4.06
N ASN A 68 -21.21 8.13 -3.35
CA ASN A 68 -22.39 8.95 -3.15
C ASN A 68 -22.51 9.51 -1.72
N ASP A 69 -21.60 9.15 -0.82
CA ASP A 69 -21.61 9.59 0.58
C ASP A 69 -20.20 10.01 1.02
N ASN A 70 -20.05 11.31 1.28
CA ASN A 70 -18.81 11.92 1.75
C ASN A 70 -18.70 12.00 3.29
N THR A 71 -19.73 11.53 4.02
CA THR A 71 -19.72 11.55 5.49
C THR A 71 -18.75 10.52 6.05
N VAL A 72 -18.63 9.37 5.38
CA VAL A 72 -17.70 8.31 5.75
C VAL A 72 -16.47 8.41 4.86
N GLN A 73 -15.32 8.71 5.47
CA GLN A 73 -14.03 8.67 4.80
C GLN A 73 -13.28 7.39 5.16
N GLU A 74 -12.58 6.82 4.18
CA GLU A 74 -11.64 5.73 4.40
C GLU A 74 -10.20 6.19 4.20
N LYS A 75 -9.28 5.55 4.91
CA LYS A 75 -7.85 5.74 4.70
C LYS A 75 -7.38 4.99 3.46
N THR A 76 -6.50 5.64 2.74
CA THR A 76 -5.80 5.07 1.58
C THR A 76 -4.31 5.29 1.73
N TYR A 77 -3.56 4.39 1.11
CA TYR A 77 -2.13 4.25 1.29
C TYR A 77 -1.45 4.23 -0.06
N GLY A 78 -0.49 5.13 -0.27
CA GLY A 78 0.35 5.18 -1.45
C GLY A 78 1.82 4.91 -1.10
N LEU A 79 2.63 4.60 -2.11
CA LEU A 79 4.07 4.42 -1.93
C LEU A 79 4.75 5.79 -1.81
N THR A 80 5.67 5.89 -0.86
CA THR A 80 6.64 6.99 -0.79
C THR A 80 7.94 6.59 -1.47
N GLU A 81 8.84 7.56 -1.67
CA GLU A 81 10.20 7.30 -2.17
C GLU A 81 10.96 6.27 -1.32
N ASN A 82 10.77 6.32 0.01
CA ASN A 82 11.38 5.38 0.97
C ASN A 82 10.84 3.95 0.86
N ALA A 83 9.77 3.69 0.10
CA ALA A 83 9.24 2.35 -0.09
C ALA A 83 9.46 1.80 -1.50
N LEU A 84 10.04 2.58 -2.42
CA LEU A 84 10.25 2.14 -3.80
C LEU A 84 11.21 0.94 -3.84
N TYR A 85 12.28 0.96 -3.04
CA TYR A 85 13.20 -0.17 -2.90
C TYR A 85 12.59 -1.37 -2.16
N LEU A 86 11.31 -1.36 -1.77
CA LEU A 86 10.63 -2.51 -1.18
C LEU A 86 9.70 -3.21 -2.18
N VAL A 87 9.57 -2.64 -3.38
CA VAL A 87 8.84 -3.23 -4.50
C VAL A 87 9.74 -4.28 -5.15
N LEU A 88 9.37 -5.56 -5.01
CA LEU A 88 10.09 -6.70 -5.54
C LEU A 88 9.44 -7.15 -6.86
N ASN A 89 10.23 -7.29 -7.91
CA ASN A 89 9.77 -8.04 -9.09
C ASN A 89 9.68 -9.54 -8.82
N GLU A 90 9.04 -10.26 -9.74
CA GLU A 90 8.97 -11.73 -9.74
C GLU A 90 10.38 -12.38 -9.66
N ASP A 91 11.42 -11.66 -10.07
CA ASP A 91 12.83 -12.07 -10.00
C ASP A 91 13.57 -11.62 -8.72
N GLY A 92 12.90 -10.99 -7.75
CA GLY A 92 13.51 -10.50 -6.50
C GLY A 92 14.34 -9.21 -6.64
N VAL A 93 14.23 -8.51 -7.77
CA VAL A 93 14.93 -7.24 -8.05
C VAL A 93 14.06 -6.05 -7.63
N PHE A 94 14.68 -5.05 -7.00
CA PHE A 94 14.04 -3.82 -6.56
C PHE A 94 13.76 -2.87 -7.74
N PHE A 95 12.53 -2.38 -7.87
CA PHE A 95 12.23 -1.28 -8.80
C PHE A 95 12.59 0.05 -8.12
N ILE A 96 13.70 0.65 -8.54
CA ILE A 96 13.91 2.08 -8.34
C ILE A 96 13.36 2.74 -9.62
N PRO A 97 12.22 3.44 -9.60
CA PRO A 97 11.83 4.24 -10.74
C PRO A 97 12.87 5.33 -10.91
N ILE A 98 13.61 5.25 -12.02
CA ILE A 98 14.65 6.20 -12.41
C ILE A 98 13.96 7.44 -12.96
N ASN A 99 13.37 8.27 -12.10
CA ASN A 99 12.86 9.57 -12.53
C ASN A 99 13.76 10.66 -11.96
N ASN A 100 14.43 11.34 -12.91
CA ASN A 100 15.24 12.56 -12.81
C ASN A 100 16.72 12.39 -12.44
N VAL A 101 17.51 11.96 -13.43
CA VAL A 101 18.84 12.54 -13.65
C VAL A 101 18.69 13.56 -14.78
N GLU A 102 18.45 14.82 -14.44
CA GLU A 102 18.73 15.91 -15.38
C GLU A 102 20.26 16.10 -15.41
N LEU A 103 20.85 15.93 -16.60
CA LEU A 103 22.23 16.32 -16.93
C LEU A 103 22.29 17.80 -17.31
#